data_AF-A0A5P8JPT7-F1
#
_entry.id   AF-A0A5P8JPT7-F1
#
_cell.length_a   1.000
_cell.length_b   1.000
_cell.length_c   1.000
_cell.angle_alpha   90.00
_cell.angle_beta   90.00
_cell.angle_gamma   90.00
#
_symmetry.space_group_name_H-M   'P 1'
#
loop_
_entity.id
_entity.type
_entity.pdbx_description
1 polymer ?
#
loop_
_entity_poly.entity_id
_entity_poly.type
_entity_poly.pdbx_seq_one_letter_code
_entity_poly.pdbx_strand_id
1 'polypeptide(L)'
;MKTITKARLHTISTLTSLSLQCNTNVTVTADGGQLSNDAGLVLFQEFLHRINFRQLANQCLKLPDQRRFWKASMIDIFLEKLLLDVAGYLHDSSANDWQRDPVLAATLGSSRLVSQPSLSRFFKRLEDADLDDFRKLIWQPPWLSVLVVNPASCWI
;
A
#
# COMPACT_ATOMS: atom_id res chain seq x y z
N MET A 1 15.24 52.98 13.28
CA MET A 1 16.24 52.41 12.36
C MET A 1 16.37 50.92 12.65
N LYS A 2 16.03 50.09 11.66
CA LYS A 2 16.14 48.62 11.53
C LYS A 2 15.33 47.72 12.50
N THR A 3 14.08 47.49 12.10
CA THR A 3 13.31 46.27 12.34
C THR A 3 14.11 45.07 11.83
N ILE A 4 14.42 44.11 12.71
CA ILE A 4 15.00 42.83 12.30
C ILE A 4 13.83 41.94 11.92
N THR A 5 13.57 41.86 10.61
CA THR A 5 12.64 40.89 10.03
C THR A 5 13.12 39.50 10.42
N LYS A 6 12.34 38.81 11.24
CA LYS A 6 12.55 37.40 11.60
C LYS A 6 12.66 36.63 10.28
N ALA A 7 13.88 36.21 9.95
CA ALA A 7 14.15 35.40 8.79
C ALA A 7 13.16 34.24 8.78
N ARG A 8 12.52 34.03 7.63
CA ARG A 8 11.63 32.90 7.36
C ARG A 8 12.49 31.64 7.43
N LEU A 9 12.66 31.12 8.65
CA LEU A 9 13.13 29.77 8.90
C LEU A 9 12.13 28.87 8.19
N HIS A 10 12.51 28.36 7.03
CA HIS A 10 11.86 27.19 6.44
C HIS A 10 12.22 26.01 7.35
N THR A 11 11.57 25.93 8.51
CA THR A 11 11.56 24.71 9.31
C THR A 11 10.99 23.64 8.40
N ILE A 12 11.80 22.63 8.06
CA ILE A 12 11.28 21.39 7.52
C ILE A 12 10.23 20.95 8.54
N SER A 13 8.96 21.01 8.17
CA SER A 13 7.87 20.57 9.05
C SER A 13 8.03 19.06 9.19
N THR A 14 8.66 18.64 10.28
CA THR A 14 8.68 17.24 10.69
C THR A 14 7.25 16.79 10.93
N LEU A 15 6.92 15.56 10.53
CA LEU A 15 5.60 15.00 10.73
C LEU A 15 5.32 14.88 12.23
N THR A 16 4.62 15.84 12.84
CA THR A 16 4.31 15.76 14.27
C THR A 16 3.28 14.67 14.54
N SER A 17 2.25 14.61 13.69
CA SER A 17 1.18 13.62 13.73
C SER A 17 0.46 13.57 12.37
N LEU A 18 0.05 12.37 11.94
CA LEU A 18 -0.73 12.10 10.74
C LEU A 18 -1.87 11.14 11.07
N SER A 19 -3.11 11.56 10.88
CA SER A 19 -4.25 10.65 10.85
C SER A 19 -4.40 10.05 9.45
N LEU A 20 -4.50 8.73 9.36
CA LEU A 20 -4.58 8.04 8.08
C LEU A 20 -5.98 8.16 7.48
N GLN A 21 -6.04 8.32 6.16
CA GLN A 21 -7.31 8.20 5.43
C GLN A 21 -7.66 6.75 5.15
N CYS A 22 -6.66 5.89 4.99
CA CYS A 22 -6.90 4.46 4.78
C CYS A 22 -7.55 3.77 5.99
N ASN A 23 -7.29 4.27 7.21
CA ASN A 23 -8.00 3.92 8.44
C ASN A 23 -7.92 5.04 9.47
N THR A 24 -9.05 5.72 9.72
CA THR A 24 -9.14 6.86 10.63
C THR A 24 -8.93 6.50 12.10
N ASN A 25 -8.95 5.21 12.46
CA ASN A 25 -8.64 4.73 13.82
C ASN A 25 -7.13 4.68 14.08
N VAL A 26 -6.29 4.91 13.07
CA VAL A 26 -4.83 4.87 13.19
C VAL A 26 -4.26 6.27 13.02
N THR A 27 -3.38 6.66 13.94
CA THR A 27 -2.62 7.90 13.90
C THR A 27 -1.13 7.58 14.03
N VAL A 28 -0.32 8.17 13.15
CA VAL A 28 1.15 8.05 13.18
C VAL A 28 1.71 9.29 13.86
N THR A 29 2.52 9.12 14.90
CA THR A 29 3.20 10.21 15.62
C THR A 29 4.72 10.04 15.55
N ALA A 30 5.46 11.14 15.59
CA ALA A 30 6.93 11.13 15.65
C ALA A 30 7.44 11.50 17.06
N ASP A 31 6.80 10.96 18.09
CA ASP A 31 7.12 11.20 19.50
C ASP A 31 8.07 10.14 20.10
N GLY A 32 8.44 9.11 19.33
CA GLY A 32 9.28 8.02 19.78
C GLY A 32 8.57 7.04 20.73
N GLY A 33 7.23 7.02 20.74
CA GLY A 33 6.39 6.15 21.57
C GLY A 33 6.40 4.67 21.15
N GLN A 34 5.23 4.09 20.96
CA GLN A 34 5.13 2.68 20.55
C GLN A 34 5.57 2.49 19.09
N LEU A 35 6.52 1.58 18.88
CA LEU A 35 7.09 1.27 17.56
C LEU A 35 6.73 -0.15 17.17
N SER A 36 6.15 -0.32 15.96
CA SER A 36 6.18 -1.61 15.25
C SER A 36 7.45 -1.66 14.39
N ASN A 37 8.03 -2.87 14.25
CA ASN A 37 9.16 -3.11 13.35
C ASN A 37 8.87 -2.67 11.91
N ASP A 38 7.62 -2.81 11.48
CA ASP A 38 7.17 -2.54 10.12
C ASP A 38 6.32 -1.24 10.04
N ALA A 39 6.43 -0.35 11.04
CA ALA A 39 5.65 0.89 11.11
C ALA A 39 5.83 1.82 9.90
N GLY A 40 6.96 1.73 9.19
CA GLY A 40 7.19 2.48 7.95
C GLY A 40 6.19 2.14 6.84
N LEU A 41 5.65 0.92 6.83
CA LEU A 41 4.67 0.48 5.84
C LEU A 41 3.31 1.17 5.99
N VAL A 42 3.03 1.75 7.16
CA VAL A 42 1.80 2.52 7.39
C VAL A 42 1.72 3.71 6.45
N LEU A 43 2.84 4.40 6.23
CA LEU A 43 2.93 5.52 5.28
C LEU A 43 2.79 5.04 3.83
N PHE A 44 3.36 3.87 3.51
CA PHE A 44 3.22 3.28 2.18
C PHE A 44 1.76 2.86 1.91
N GLN A 45 1.07 2.29 2.90
CA GLN A 45 -0.33 1.94 2.79
C GLN A 45 -1.22 3.18 2.62
N GLU A 46 -0.94 4.27 3.33
CA GLU A 46 -1.59 5.57 3.12
C GLU A 46 -1.34 6.09 1.70
N PHE A 47 -0.10 6.00 1.19
CA PHE A 47 0.22 6.37 -0.18
C PHE A 47 -0.60 5.55 -1.20
N LEU A 48 -0.66 4.22 -1.07
CA LEU A 48 -1.48 3.36 -1.93
C LEU A 48 -2.96 3.75 -1.89
N HIS A 49 -3.48 4.12 -0.72
CA HIS A 49 -4.84 4.61 -0.57
C HIS A 49 -5.06 5.93 -1.31
N ARG A 50 -4.17 6.92 -1.14
CA ARG A 50 -4.25 8.25 -1.77
C ARG A 50 -4.29 8.20 -3.29
N ILE A 51 -3.54 7.28 -3.89
CA ILE A 51 -3.52 7.10 -5.35
C ILE A 51 -4.62 6.15 -5.85
N ASN A 52 -5.54 5.72 -4.98
CA ASN A 52 -6.58 4.74 -5.28
C ASN A 52 -6.02 3.44 -5.89
N PHE A 53 -4.86 2.98 -5.42
CA PHE A 53 -4.15 1.84 -6.00
C PHE A 53 -4.99 0.55 -5.98
N ARG A 54 -5.77 0.33 -4.93
CA ARG A 54 -6.69 -0.82 -4.85
C ARG A 54 -7.70 -0.82 -6.01
N GLN A 55 -8.27 0.34 -6.34
CA GLN A 55 -9.23 0.44 -7.44
C GLN A 55 -8.53 0.16 -8.78
N LEU A 56 -7.33 0.72 -8.96
CA LEU A 56 -6.49 0.45 -10.11
C LEU A 56 -6.17 -1.05 -10.26
N ALA A 57 -5.75 -1.71 -9.18
CA ALA A 57 -5.47 -3.13 -9.16
C ALA A 57 -6.70 -3.97 -9.53
N ASN A 58 -7.90 -3.63 -9.02
CA ASN A 58 -9.14 -4.33 -9.40
C ASN A 58 -9.52 -4.13 -10.87
N GLN A 59 -9.18 -2.98 -11.47
CA GLN A 59 -9.45 -2.71 -12.87
C GLN A 59 -8.53 -3.52 -13.78
N CYS A 60 -7.24 -3.57 -13.45
CA CYS A 60 -6.21 -4.23 -14.25
C CYS A 60 -6.16 -5.75 -14.03
N LEU A 61 -6.25 -6.22 -12.78
CA LEU A 61 -6.05 -7.63 -12.43
C LEU A 61 -7.38 -8.38 -12.45
N LYS A 62 -7.59 -9.25 -13.45
CA LYS A 62 -8.75 -10.14 -13.52
C LYS A 62 -8.45 -11.46 -12.82
N LEU A 63 -8.49 -11.46 -11.49
CA LEU A 63 -8.18 -12.64 -10.66
C LEU A 63 -9.45 -13.37 -10.22
N PRO A 64 -10.00 -14.34 -10.99
CA PRO A 64 -11.22 -15.04 -10.63
C PRO A 64 -11.04 -15.92 -9.38
N ASP A 65 -11.84 -15.63 -8.37
CA ASP A 65 -11.83 -16.37 -7.12
C ASP A 65 -12.93 -17.44 -7.08
N GLN A 66 -12.53 -18.70 -7.27
CA GLN A 66 -13.42 -19.86 -7.18
C GLN A 66 -13.33 -20.57 -5.82
N ARG A 67 -12.63 -19.98 -4.84
CA ARG A 67 -12.46 -20.59 -3.52
C ARG A 67 -13.79 -20.56 -2.76
N ARG A 68 -14.14 -21.69 -2.16
CA ARG A 68 -15.37 -21.81 -1.36
C ARG A 68 -15.27 -21.16 0.02
N PHE A 69 -14.09 -21.21 0.63
CA PHE A 69 -13.81 -20.64 1.94
C PHE A 69 -12.55 -19.80 1.85
N TRP A 70 -12.70 -18.49 1.89
CA TRP A 70 -11.59 -17.54 1.88
C TRP A 70 -11.81 -16.47 2.95
N LYS A 71 -10.70 -15.95 3.48
CA LYS A 71 -10.67 -14.89 4.50
C LYS A 71 -10.16 -13.54 3.97
N ALA A 72 -9.46 -13.58 2.83
CA ALA A 72 -8.91 -12.44 2.11
C ALA A 72 -9.14 -12.66 0.60
N SER A 73 -9.54 -11.62 -0.12
CA SER A 73 -9.74 -11.70 -1.58
C SER A 73 -8.39 -11.89 -2.30
N MET A 74 -8.41 -12.25 -3.58
CA MET A 74 -7.15 -12.35 -4.35
C MET A 74 -6.39 -11.02 -4.42
N ILE A 75 -7.13 -9.90 -4.48
CA ILE A 75 -6.55 -8.56 -4.45
C ILE A 75 -5.95 -8.25 -3.08
N ASP A 76 -6.59 -8.66 -1.98
CA ASP A 76 -6.01 -8.48 -0.64
C ASP A 76 -4.71 -9.28 -0.49
N ILE A 77 -4.68 -10.51 -0.99
CA ILE A 77 -3.49 -11.36 -0.98
C ILE A 77 -2.35 -10.73 -1.78
N PHE A 78 -2.66 -10.19 -2.96
CA PHE A 78 -1.70 -9.45 -3.77
C PHE A 78 -1.18 -8.20 -3.06
N LEU A 79 -2.06 -7.38 -2.50
CA LEU A 79 -1.67 -6.13 -1.83
C LEU A 79 -0.83 -6.40 -0.58
N GLU A 80 -1.17 -7.41 0.22
CA GLU A 80 -0.34 -7.80 1.36
C GLU A 80 1.02 -8.38 0.92
N LYS A 81 1.06 -9.12 -0.20
CA LYS A 81 2.34 -9.56 -0.76
C LYS A 81 3.21 -8.40 -1.23
N LEU A 82 2.61 -7.39 -1.87
CA LEU A 82 3.29 -6.16 -2.26
C LEU A 82 3.90 -5.45 -1.05
N LEU A 83 3.16 -5.39 0.07
CA LEU A 83 3.67 -4.82 1.32
C LEU A 83 4.86 -5.62 1.86
N LEU A 84 4.79 -6.96 1.86
CA LEU A 84 5.90 -7.82 2.28
C LEU A 84 7.15 -7.60 1.42
N ASP A 85 6.98 -7.43 0.11
CA ASP A 85 8.07 -7.17 -0.83
C ASP A 85 8.73 -5.81 -0.59
N VAL A 86 7.91 -4.76 -0.36
CA VAL A 86 8.41 -3.41 -0.03
C VAL A 86 9.14 -3.39 1.31
N ALA A 87 8.72 -4.22 2.26
CA ALA A 87 9.38 -4.40 3.54
C ALA A 87 10.70 -5.20 3.44
N GLY A 88 10.98 -5.82 2.30
CA GLY A 88 12.18 -6.62 2.07
C GLY A 88 12.07 -8.08 2.51
N TYR A 89 10.87 -8.60 2.73
CA TYR A 89 10.66 -10.02 3.04
C TYR A 89 10.58 -10.84 1.74
N LEU A 90 11.69 -11.50 1.38
CA LEU A 90 11.76 -12.33 0.17
C LEU A 90 11.03 -13.68 0.28
N HIS A 91 10.83 -14.18 1.50
CA HIS A 91 10.23 -15.50 1.73
C HIS A 91 8.78 -15.38 2.19
N ASP A 92 7.89 -16.16 1.56
CA ASP A 92 6.48 -16.22 1.94
C ASP A 92 6.26 -16.63 3.40
N SER A 93 7.24 -17.27 4.05
CA SER A 93 7.19 -17.65 5.48
C SER A 93 6.99 -16.45 6.40
N SER A 94 7.50 -15.27 6.03
CA SER A 94 7.36 -14.04 6.82
C SER A 94 5.91 -13.59 6.98
N ALA A 95 5.02 -14.00 6.06
CA ALA A 95 3.59 -13.72 6.17
C ALA A 95 2.98 -14.29 7.46
N ASN A 96 3.50 -15.41 7.97
CA ASN A 96 3.01 -15.98 9.24
C ASN A 96 3.40 -15.12 10.45
N ASP A 97 4.57 -14.47 10.41
CA ASP A 97 5.01 -13.57 11.47
C ASP A 97 4.20 -12.26 11.43
N TRP A 98 3.91 -11.75 10.23
CA TRP A 98 3.01 -10.62 10.02
C TRP A 98 1.60 -10.82 10.58
N GLN A 99 1.07 -12.04 10.59
CA GLN A 99 -0.22 -12.30 11.25
C GLN A 99 -0.24 -11.90 12.73
N ARG A 100 0.93 -11.71 13.35
CA ARG A 100 1.10 -11.31 14.75
C ARG A 100 1.36 -9.82 14.92
N ASP A 101 1.47 -9.03 13.85
CA ASP A 101 1.64 -7.58 13.94
C ASP A 101 0.27 -6.88 14.10
N PRO A 102 -0.05 -6.36 15.29
CA PRO A 102 -1.32 -5.69 15.53
C PRO A 102 -1.42 -4.32 14.85
N VAL A 103 -0.29 -3.65 14.60
CA VAL A 103 -0.25 -2.34 13.94
C VAL A 103 -0.62 -2.50 12.47
N LEU A 104 0.01 -3.45 11.76
CA LEU A 104 -0.33 -3.71 10.37
C LEU A 104 -1.78 -4.22 10.22
N ALA A 105 -2.24 -5.11 11.10
CA ALA A 105 -3.62 -5.57 11.13
C ALA A 105 -4.60 -4.40 11.31
N ALA A 106 -4.31 -3.49 12.24
CA ALA A 106 -5.09 -2.27 12.44
C ALA A 106 -5.05 -1.38 11.19
N THR A 107 -3.88 -1.07 10.63
CA THR A 107 -3.74 -0.24 9.44
C THR A 107 -4.51 -0.79 8.24
N LEU A 108 -4.52 -2.10 8.04
CA LEU A 108 -5.24 -2.78 6.96
C LEU A 108 -6.73 -3.03 7.28
N GLY A 109 -7.20 -2.64 8.47
CA GLY A 109 -8.59 -2.84 8.88
C GLY A 109 -9.02 -4.30 8.92
N SER A 110 -8.07 -5.22 9.11
CA SER A 110 -8.24 -6.65 8.93
C SER A 110 -8.07 -7.39 10.25
N SER A 111 -9.00 -8.28 10.57
CA SER A 111 -8.93 -9.08 11.82
C SER A 111 -7.81 -10.12 11.78
N ARG A 112 -7.32 -10.47 10.59
CA ARG A 112 -6.19 -11.37 10.39
C ARG A 112 -5.55 -11.13 9.02
N LEU A 113 -4.23 -10.96 8.99
CA LEU A 113 -3.44 -10.83 7.76
C LEU A 113 -3.30 -12.17 7.04
N VAL A 114 -2.85 -12.12 5.79
CA VAL A 114 -2.63 -13.25 4.89
C VAL A 114 -1.55 -14.18 5.45
N SER A 115 -1.81 -15.49 5.41
CA SER A 115 -0.86 -16.50 5.85
C SER A 115 0.04 -16.97 4.71
N GLN A 116 1.17 -17.60 5.05
CA GLN A 116 2.05 -18.24 4.06
C GLN A 116 1.30 -19.25 3.16
N PRO A 117 0.41 -20.12 3.66
CA PRO A 117 -0.35 -21.01 2.78
C PRO A 117 -1.27 -20.28 1.80
N SER A 118 -1.77 -19.09 2.16
CA SER A 118 -2.59 -18.27 1.26
C SER A 118 -1.76 -17.69 0.12
N LEU A 119 -0.55 -17.20 0.42
CA LEU A 119 0.41 -16.75 -0.61
C LEU A 119 0.83 -17.88 -1.53
N SER A 120 1.19 -19.04 -0.97
CA SER A 120 1.59 -20.21 -1.76
C SER A 120 0.49 -20.65 -2.73
N ARG A 121 -0.77 -20.67 -2.28
CA ARG A 121 -1.92 -21.00 -3.14
C ARG A 121 -2.22 -19.93 -4.17
N PHE A 122 -2.01 -18.66 -3.82
CA PHE A 122 -2.17 -17.53 -4.73
C PHE A 122 -1.19 -17.67 -5.90
N PHE A 123 0.10 -17.82 -5.63
CA PHE A 123 1.12 -18.00 -6.68
C PHE A 123 0.88 -19.25 -7.53
N LYS A 124 0.46 -20.35 -6.91
CA LYS A 124 0.13 -21.59 -7.64
C LYS A 124 -1.05 -21.43 -8.61
N ARG A 125 -1.91 -20.43 -8.39
CA ARG A 125 -3.10 -20.18 -9.21
C ARG A 125 -2.86 -19.17 -10.33
N LEU A 126 -1.76 -18.42 -10.29
CA LEU A 126 -1.45 -17.47 -11.34
C LEU A 126 -1.13 -18.22 -12.64
N GLU A 127 -1.79 -17.81 -13.72
CA GLU A 127 -1.58 -18.28 -15.07
C GLU A 127 -0.85 -17.20 -15.90
N ASP A 128 -0.37 -17.56 -17.10
CA ASP A 128 0.34 -16.62 -17.98
C ASP A 128 -0.51 -15.40 -18.33
N ALA A 129 -1.83 -15.56 -18.46
CA ALA A 129 -2.77 -14.47 -18.70
C ALA A 129 -2.79 -13.45 -17.53
N ASP A 130 -2.61 -13.90 -16.30
CA ASP A 130 -2.56 -13.03 -15.13
C ASP A 130 -1.29 -12.17 -15.15
N LEU A 131 -0.16 -12.72 -15.65
CA LEU A 131 1.10 -11.97 -15.79
C LEU A 131 0.96 -10.78 -16.75
N ASP A 132 0.17 -10.93 -17.82
CA ASP A 132 -0.12 -9.82 -18.73
C ASP A 132 -0.98 -8.75 -18.06
N ASP A 133 -1.90 -9.13 -17.17
CA ASP A 133 -2.66 -8.18 -16.36
C ASP A 133 -1.77 -7.44 -15.34
N PHE A 134 -0.80 -8.12 -14.71
CA PHE A 134 0.22 -7.47 -13.89
C PHE A 134 1.08 -6.50 -14.70
N ARG A 135 1.45 -6.86 -15.93
CA ARG A 135 2.17 -5.95 -16.83
C ARG A 135 1.34 -4.71 -17.15
N LYS A 136 0.03 -4.84 -17.40
CA LYS A 136 -0.86 -3.68 -17.59
C LYS A 136 -0.89 -2.78 -16.36
N LEU A 137 -0.99 -3.37 -15.16
CA LEU A 137 -0.97 -2.62 -13.91
C LEU A 137 0.30 -1.75 -13.77
N ILE A 138 1.46 -2.28 -14.17
CA ILE A 138 2.76 -1.59 -14.05
C ILE A 138 2.99 -0.59 -15.19
N TRP A 139 2.75 -1.00 -16.43
CA TRP A 139 3.19 -0.27 -17.63
C TRP A 139 2.08 0.46 -18.38
N GLN A 140 0.82 0.11 -18.15
CA GLN A 140 -0.33 0.69 -18.84
C GLN A 140 -1.47 1.03 -17.86
N PRO A 141 -1.19 1.81 -16.81
CA PRO A 141 -2.25 2.21 -15.92
C PRO A 141 -3.29 3.05 -16.69
N PRO A 142 -4.60 2.94 -16.40
CA PRO A 142 -5.68 3.61 -17.13
C PRO A 142 -5.51 5.13 -17.24
N TRP A 143 -4.77 5.77 -16.33
CA TRP A 143 -4.44 7.20 -16.36
C TRP A 143 -3.32 7.56 -17.35
N LEU A 144 -2.49 6.61 -17.79
CA LEU A 144 -1.51 6.84 -18.86
C LEU A 144 -2.22 7.18 -20.19
N SER A 145 -3.38 6.57 -20.44
CA SER A 145 -4.26 6.90 -21.57
C SER A 145 -4.81 8.32 -21.51
N VAL A 146 -4.92 8.92 -20.31
CA VAL A 146 -5.37 10.32 -20.13
C VAL A 146 -4.22 11.30 -20.41
N LEU A 147 -2.98 10.95 -20.03
CA LEU A 147 -1.80 11.79 -20.24
C LEU A 147 -1.36 11.86 -21.71
N VAL A 148 -1.64 10.83 -22.52
CA VAL A 148 -1.30 10.83 -23.96
C VAL A 148 -2.26 11.68 -24.80
N VAL A 149 -3.45 12.01 -24.29
CA VAL A 149 -4.50 12.69 -25.07
C VAL A 149 -4.53 14.21 -24.85
N ASN A 150 -3.76 14.77 -23.90
CA ASN A 150 -3.72 16.23 -23.71
C ASN A 150 -2.31 16.78 -23.41
N PRO A 151 -1.53 17.16 -24.45
CA PRO A 151 -0.19 17.72 -24.27
C PRO A 151 -0.18 19.14 -23.69
N ALA A 152 -1.33 19.75 -23.39
CA ALA A 152 -1.42 21.15 -22.96
C ALA A 152 -1.73 21.34 -21.46
N SER A 153 -1.90 20.29 -20.66
CA SER A 153 -2.32 20.41 -19.24
C SER A 153 -1.25 19.99 -18.23
N CYS A 154 0.00 19.81 -18.66
CA CYS A 154 1.08 19.39 -17.78
C CYS A 154 2.06 20.55 -17.54
N TRP A 155 1.64 21.59 -16.82
CA TRP A 155 2.49 22.38 -15.94
C TRP A 155 1.64 23.01 -14.83
N ILE A 156 2.17 22.90 -13.60
CA ILE A 156 1.69 23.35 -12.27
C ILE A 156 1.00 22.26 -11.45
#